data_AF-A0A429N0R8-F1
#
_entry.id   AF-A0A429N0R8-F1
#
_cell.length_a   1.000
_cell.length_b   1.000
_cell.length_c   1.000
_cell.angle_alpha   90.00
_cell.angle_beta   90.00
_cell.angle_gamma   90.00
#
_symmetry.space_group_name_H-M   'P 1'
#
loop_
_entity.id
_entity.type
_entity.pdbx_description
1 polymer ?
#
loop_
_entity_poly.entity_id
_entity_poly.type
_entity_poly.pdbx_seq_one_letter_code
_entity_poly.pdbx_strand_id
1 'polypeptide(L)'
;MATPHRDNEHRRTFPALPPAGPDRASFAETWWGQAWLTALEKGALDTARLARGRGYAEQGRVDAITVTPGSVLAYVQGSRPRPYRAEVRLPTLDDEDWDRFLRSAAERPAHIAALLDKELPRFLADCGVPLLPGPGDLDAHCSCPDRGRPCKHAAALCYQTARVLDTDPFALLLLRGRGERELLDALSRLNATRAARADERGPDSLPGVRASQVLAHRRPLPPLPAPLPPP
;
A
#
# COMPACT_ATOMS: atom_id res chain seq x y z
N MET A 1 6.16 -7.67 27.61
CA MET A 1 5.18 -6.60 27.95
C MET A 1 4.78 -5.95 26.63
N ALA A 2 3.58 -6.26 26.14
CA ALA A 2 3.06 -5.67 24.91
C ALA A 2 2.74 -4.18 25.16
N THR A 3 3.45 -3.29 24.47
CA THR A 3 3.17 -1.86 24.45
C THR A 3 1.76 -1.66 23.88
N PRO A 4 0.88 -0.84 24.49
CA PRO A 4 -0.45 -0.62 23.94
C PRO A 4 -0.32 -0.02 22.53
N HIS A 5 -0.94 -0.68 21.55
CA HIS A 5 -1.15 -0.20 20.19
C HIS A 5 -1.79 1.19 20.27
N ARG A 6 -1.01 2.25 20.07
CA ARG A 6 -1.53 3.61 19.86
C ARG A 6 -1.47 3.90 18.37
N ASP A 7 -2.13 3.04 17.61
CA ASP A 7 -2.39 3.34 16.22
C ASP A 7 -3.40 4.50 16.17
N ASN A 8 -3.11 5.46 15.32
CA ASN A 8 -3.98 6.57 15.03
C ASN A 8 -3.83 6.94 13.56
N GLU A 9 -4.52 7.98 13.12
CA GLU A 9 -4.52 8.43 11.73
C GLU A 9 -3.12 8.72 11.16
N HIS A 10 -2.18 9.12 12.02
CA HIS A 10 -0.81 9.51 11.65
C HIS A 10 0.26 8.55 12.20
N ARG A 11 -0.13 7.38 12.71
CA ARG A 11 0.80 6.39 13.26
C ARG A 11 0.22 4.99 13.16
N ARG A 12 0.98 4.07 12.56
CA ARG A 12 0.66 2.63 12.58
C ARG A 12 1.87 1.82 13.02
N THR A 13 1.64 0.83 13.87
CA THR A 13 2.70 -0.05 14.37
C THR A 13 2.47 -1.46 13.85
N PHE A 14 3.43 -2.00 13.11
CA PHE A 14 3.40 -3.36 12.62
C PHE A 14 4.20 -4.25 13.57
N PRO A 15 3.69 -5.42 13.97
CA PRO A 15 4.43 -6.33 14.84
C PRO A 15 5.72 -6.79 14.15
N ALA A 16 6.69 -7.25 14.95
CA ALA A 16 7.91 -7.85 14.41
C ALA A 16 7.56 -8.99 13.46
N LEU A 17 8.02 -8.90 12.21
CA LEU A 17 7.75 -9.91 11.21
C LEU A 17 8.59 -11.16 11.50
N PRO A 18 8.03 -12.37 11.32
CA PRO A 18 8.78 -13.59 11.52
C PRO A 18 9.96 -13.67 10.54
N PRO A 19 11.00 -14.46 10.90
CA PRO A 19 12.09 -14.79 9.99
C PRO A 19 11.57 -15.22 8.62
N ALA A 20 12.25 -14.79 7.55
CA ALA A 20 11.90 -15.25 6.22
C ALA A 20 12.26 -16.75 6.10
N GLY A 21 11.30 -17.56 5.66
CA GLY A 21 11.54 -18.98 5.40
C GLY A 21 12.54 -19.18 4.25
N PRO A 22 13.24 -20.34 4.21
CA PRO A 22 14.26 -20.63 3.20
C PRO A 22 13.73 -20.64 1.75
N ASP A 23 12.42 -20.77 1.55
CA ASP A 23 11.79 -20.92 0.23
C ASP A 23 11.38 -19.59 -0.45
N ARG A 24 11.61 -18.44 0.18
CA ARG A 24 11.27 -17.13 -0.44
C ARG A 24 12.33 -16.73 -1.47
N ALA A 25 11.97 -16.85 -2.75
CA ALA A 25 12.81 -16.43 -3.88
C ALA A 25 13.10 -14.92 -3.89
N SER A 26 12.17 -14.09 -3.40
CA SER A 26 12.32 -12.64 -3.32
C SER A 26 11.98 -12.11 -1.92
N PHE A 27 12.60 -10.99 -1.53
CA PHE A 27 12.31 -10.37 -0.22
C PHE A 27 10.97 -9.62 -0.21
N ALA A 28 10.57 -9.06 -1.36
CA ALA A 28 9.24 -8.48 -1.59
C ALA A 28 8.44 -9.30 -2.62
N GLU A 29 7.12 -9.38 -2.46
CA GLU A 29 6.22 -10.11 -3.37
C GLU A 29 5.47 -9.17 -4.32
N THR A 30 5.15 -7.97 -3.83
CA THR A 30 4.37 -7.00 -4.59
C THR A 30 5.28 -6.12 -5.43
N TRP A 31 4.74 -5.57 -6.51
CA TRP A 31 5.53 -4.71 -7.39
C TRP A 31 5.96 -3.41 -6.71
N TRP A 32 5.20 -2.90 -5.74
CA TRP A 32 5.54 -1.71 -4.97
C TRP A 32 6.57 -2.00 -3.87
N GLY A 33 6.49 -3.16 -3.22
CA GLY A 33 7.56 -3.66 -2.35
C GLY A 33 8.88 -3.83 -3.11
N GLN A 34 8.82 -4.35 -4.34
CA GLN A 34 9.99 -4.45 -5.23
C GLN A 34 10.55 -3.10 -5.65
N ALA A 35 9.69 -2.12 -5.94
CA ALA A 35 10.14 -0.76 -6.25
C ALA A 35 10.85 -0.10 -5.06
N TRP A 36 10.34 -0.30 -3.83
CA TRP A 36 11.00 0.13 -2.60
C TRP A 36 12.40 -0.50 -2.44
N LEU A 37 12.51 -1.81 -2.63
CA LEU A 37 13.81 -2.50 -2.59
C LEU A 37 14.76 -2.02 -3.68
N THR A 38 14.24 -1.77 -4.88
CA THR A 38 15.02 -1.21 -5.99
C THR A 38 15.61 0.16 -5.63
N ALA A 39 14.83 1.02 -4.96
CA ALA A 39 15.29 2.32 -4.49
C ALA A 39 16.42 2.20 -3.45
N LEU A 40 16.28 1.26 -2.51
CA LEU A 40 17.31 0.94 -1.52
C LEU A 40 18.59 0.43 -2.20
N GLU A 41 18.47 -0.57 -3.06
CA GLU A 41 19.59 -1.29 -3.64
C GLU A 41 20.38 -0.43 -4.62
N LYS A 42 19.69 0.35 -5.46
CA LYS A 42 20.34 1.29 -6.39
C LYS A 42 20.87 2.54 -5.69
N GLY A 43 20.30 2.91 -4.54
CA GLY A 43 20.76 4.06 -3.73
C GLY A 43 21.97 3.76 -2.86
N ALA A 44 22.27 2.49 -2.59
CA ALA A 44 23.41 2.10 -1.74
C ALA A 44 24.68 1.88 -2.56
N LEU A 45 25.80 2.36 -2.02
CA LEU A 45 27.13 2.21 -2.65
C LEU A 45 27.85 0.90 -2.28
N ASP A 46 27.43 0.23 -1.20
CA ASP A 46 28.11 -0.95 -0.65
C ASP A 46 27.14 -2.14 -0.61
N THR A 47 27.25 -3.01 -1.61
CA THR A 47 26.44 -4.22 -1.76
C THR A 47 26.69 -5.24 -0.65
N ALA A 48 27.91 -5.29 -0.09
CA ALA A 48 28.22 -6.19 1.02
C ALA A 48 27.54 -5.75 2.32
N ARG A 49 27.37 -4.43 2.55
CA ARG A 49 26.53 -3.91 3.65
C ARG A 49 25.07 -4.28 3.46
N LEU A 50 24.55 -4.15 2.24
CA LEU A 50 23.17 -4.54 1.94
C LEU A 50 22.94 -6.03 2.18
N ALA A 51 23.85 -6.91 1.73
CA ALA A 51 23.75 -8.34 1.97
C ALA A 51 23.71 -8.69 3.47
N ARG A 52 24.54 -8.02 4.29
CA ARG A 52 24.47 -8.18 5.75
C ARG A 52 23.17 -7.67 6.35
N GLY A 53 22.65 -6.53 5.86
CA GLY A 53 21.36 -5.99 6.28
C GLY A 53 20.20 -6.92 5.93
N ARG A 54 20.21 -7.48 4.72
CA ARG A 54 19.26 -8.51 4.27
C ARG A 54 19.28 -9.71 5.22
N GLY A 55 20.46 -10.25 5.54
CA GLY A 55 20.58 -11.36 6.49
C GLY A 55 20.03 -11.04 7.89
N TYR A 56 20.18 -9.79 8.37
CA TYR A 56 19.57 -9.38 9.65
C TYR A 56 18.04 -9.34 9.57
N ALA A 57 17.48 -8.87 8.46
CA ALA A 57 16.06 -8.85 8.22
C ALA A 57 15.48 -10.28 8.14
N GLU A 58 16.15 -11.18 7.40
CA GLU A 58 15.76 -12.59 7.26
C GLU A 58 15.77 -13.33 8.61
N GLN A 59 16.70 -12.98 9.50
CA GLN A 59 16.81 -13.56 10.84
C GLN A 59 15.80 -12.98 11.86
N GLY A 60 14.88 -12.10 11.43
CA GLY A 60 13.89 -11.51 12.34
C GLY A 60 14.50 -10.57 13.40
N ARG A 61 15.62 -9.91 13.11
CA ARG A 61 16.31 -9.01 14.07
C ARG A 61 15.70 -7.62 14.16
N VAL A 62 14.66 -7.33 13.37
CA VAL A 62 13.95 -6.06 13.40
C VAL A 62 12.69 -6.27 14.23
N ASP A 63 12.56 -5.49 15.29
CA ASP A 63 11.38 -5.48 16.16
C ASP A 63 10.18 -4.81 15.46
N ALA A 64 9.12 -4.51 16.20
CA ALA A 64 7.94 -3.80 15.70
C ALA A 64 8.32 -2.51 14.95
N ILE A 65 7.71 -2.33 13.78
CA ILE A 65 7.97 -1.22 12.85
C ILE A 65 6.87 -0.18 13.04
N THR A 66 7.25 1.03 13.41
CA THR A 66 6.33 2.17 13.46
C THR A 66 6.45 2.98 12.19
N VAL A 67 5.32 3.22 11.52
CA VAL A 67 5.21 4.10 10.35
C VAL A 67 4.44 5.35 10.76
N THR A 68 5.00 6.50 10.40
CA THR A 68 4.39 7.84 10.54
C THR A 68 4.63 8.61 9.24
N PRO A 69 3.94 9.74 9.00
CA PRO A 69 4.26 10.65 7.90
C PRO A 69 5.77 10.94 7.83
N GLY A 70 6.37 10.57 6.70
CA GLY A 70 7.77 10.77 6.35
C GLY A 70 8.81 9.94 7.11
N SER A 71 8.41 9.00 7.98
CA SER A 71 9.36 8.21 8.77
C SER A 71 8.90 6.78 9.06
N VAL A 72 9.83 5.84 8.91
CA VAL A 72 9.70 4.45 9.36
C VAL A 72 10.77 4.19 10.42
N LEU A 73 10.37 3.65 11.57
CA LEU A 73 11.24 3.47 12.73
C LEU A 73 11.10 2.08 13.32
N ALA A 74 12.24 1.47 13.67
CA ALA A 74 12.26 0.23 14.42
C ALA A 74 13.51 0.12 15.31
N TYR A 75 13.45 -0.79 16.27
CA TYR A 75 14.63 -1.25 16.99
C TYR A 75 15.20 -2.50 16.30
N VAL A 76 16.51 -2.52 16.09
CA VAL A 76 17.20 -3.61 15.39
C VAL A 76 18.23 -4.24 16.32
N GLN A 77 18.08 -5.54 16.57
CA GLN A 77 18.99 -6.30 17.41
C GLN A 77 20.35 -6.43 16.71
N GLY A 78 21.37 -5.88 17.36
CA GLY A 78 22.74 -5.87 16.90
C GLY A 78 23.63 -6.86 17.64
N SER A 79 24.93 -6.59 17.63
CA SER A 79 25.91 -7.29 18.48
C SER A 79 25.88 -6.83 19.94
N ARG A 80 25.28 -5.66 20.24
CA ARG A 80 25.15 -5.14 21.60
C ARG A 80 23.87 -5.65 22.27
N PRO A 81 23.85 -5.77 23.62
CA PRO A 81 22.64 -6.15 24.35
C PRO A 81 21.48 -5.18 24.13
N ARG A 82 21.76 -3.88 23.99
CA ARG A 82 20.76 -2.86 23.67
C ARG A 82 20.56 -2.77 22.15
N PRO A 83 19.33 -2.96 21.62
CA PRO A 83 19.03 -2.77 20.21
C PRO A 83 19.35 -1.35 19.72
N TYR A 84 19.71 -1.24 18.44
CA TYR A 84 19.92 0.05 17.79
C TYR A 84 18.60 0.63 17.28
N ARG A 85 18.40 1.94 17.45
CA ARG A 85 17.25 2.65 16.85
C ARG A 85 17.60 2.95 15.40
N ALA A 86 16.89 2.35 14.46
CA ALA A 86 16.99 2.63 13.04
C ALA A 86 15.77 3.44 12.60
N GLU A 87 15.99 4.39 11.71
CA GLU A 87 14.95 5.26 11.16
C GLU A 87 15.24 5.47 9.67
N VAL A 88 14.22 5.35 8.82
CA VAL A 88 14.30 5.59 7.38
C VAL A 88 13.31 6.69 7.07
N ARG A 89 13.80 7.78 6.48
CA ARG A 89 12.98 8.92 6.10
C ARG A 89 12.73 8.92 4.60
N LEU A 90 11.54 9.36 4.25
CA LEU A 90 11.10 9.58 2.87
C LEU A 90 10.28 10.86 2.89
N PRO A 91 10.50 11.84 1.99
CA PRO A 91 9.66 13.04 1.96
C PRO A 91 8.17 12.71 1.86
N THR A 92 7.31 13.53 2.43
CA THR A 92 5.86 13.44 2.21
C THR A 92 5.51 14.07 0.86
N LEU A 93 4.36 13.68 0.31
CA LEU A 93 3.76 14.39 -0.81
C LEU A 93 3.17 15.72 -0.32
N ASP A 94 3.16 16.72 -1.20
CA ASP A 94 2.42 17.95 -0.95
C ASP A 94 0.93 17.79 -1.24
N ASP A 95 0.15 18.83 -0.96
CA ASP A 95 -1.30 18.78 -1.12
C ASP A 95 -1.72 18.67 -2.61
N GLU A 96 -0.93 19.22 -3.54
CA GLU A 96 -1.23 19.13 -4.98
C GLU A 96 -1.06 17.71 -5.51
N ASP A 97 0.03 17.05 -5.12
CA ASP A 97 0.30 15.65 -5.42
C ASP A 97 -0.77 14.73 -4.80
N TRP A 98 -1.17 14.99 -3.56
CA TRP A 98 -2.27 14.25 -2.93
C TRP A 98 -3.59 14.42 -3.67
N ASP A 99 -3.92 15.64 -4.06
CA ASP A 99 -5.10 15.95 -4.85
C ASP A 99 -5.10 15.23 -6.21
N ARG A 100 -3.93 15.17 -6.87
CA ARG A 100 -3.74 14.43 -8.12
C ARG A 100 -3.96 12.93 -7.91
N PHE A 101 -3.32 12.35 -6.90
CA PHE A 101 -3.48 10.94 -6.54
C PHE A 101 -4.95 10.59 -6.26
N LEU A 102 -5.63 11.39 -5.43
CA LEU A 102 -7.03 11.18 -5.07
C LEU A 102 -7.96 11.28 -6.30
N ARG A 103 -7.70 12.26 -7.19
CA ARG A 103 -8.46 12.38 -8.44
C ARG A 103 -8.31 11.13 -9.30
N SER A 104 -7.08 10.64 -9.52
CA SER A 104 -6.80 9.45 -10.34
C SER A 104 -7.33 8.16 -9.72
N ALA A 105 -7.23 8.01 -8.39
CA ALA A 105 -7.82 6.89 -7.67
C ALA A 105 -9.35 6.88 -7.81
N ALA A 106 -10.00 8.04 -7.76
CA ALA A 106 -11.46 8.11 -7.89
C ALA A 106 -11.96 8.25 -9.34
N GLU A 107 -11.11 8.12 -10.37
CA GLU A 107 -11.53 8.05 -11.77
C GLU A 107 -12.35 6.80 -12.08
N ARG A 108 -12.02 5.68 -11.43
CA ARG A 108 -12.70 4.39 -11.63
C ARG A 108 -12.97 3.75 -10.27
N PRO A 109 -14.22 3.34 -9.98
CA PRO A 109 -14.55 2.63 -8.74
C PRO A 109 -13.68 1.40 -8.47
N ALA A 110 -13.24 0.72 -9.53
CA ALA A 110 -12.33 -0.43 -9.45
C ALA A 110 -10.98 -0.11 -8.80
N HIS A 111 -10.46 1.12 -8.93
CA HIS A 111 -9.19 1.51 -8.28
C HIS A 111 -9.36 1.65 -6.77
N ILE A 112 -10.52 2.18 -6.33
CA ILE A 112 -10.86 2.28 -4.91
C ILE A 112 -11.06 0.88 -4.32
N ALA A 113 -11.77 0.00 -5.05
CA ALA A 113 -11.93 -1.40 -4.64
C ALA A 113 -10.57 -2.11 -4.48
N ALA A 114 -9.66 -1.96 -5.44
CA ALA A 114 -8.32 -2.51 -5.33
C ALA A 114 -7.57 -2.01 -4.09
N LEU A 115 -7.64 -0.70 -3.78
CA LEU A 115 -7.03 -0.17 -2.55
C LEU A 115 -7.66 -0.78 -1.29
N LEU A 116 -8.98 -0.97 -1.25
CA LEU A 116 -9.66 -1.64 -0.13
C LEU A 116 -9.21 -3.10 0.02
N ASP A 117 -8.94 -3.78 -1.08
CA ASP A 117 -8.38 -5.13 -1.13
C ASP A 117 -6.86 -5.17 -0.85
N LYS A 118 -6.28 -4.05 -0.41
CA LYS A 118 -4.84 -3.88 -0.10
C LYS A 118 -3.94 -4.10 -1.32
N GLU A 119 -4.45 -3.82 -2.52
CA GLU A 119 -3.68 -3.77 -3.74
C GLU A 119 -3.38 -2.32 -4.14
N LEU A 120 -2.16 -2.05 -4.60
CA LEU A 120 -1.81 -0.77 -5.22
C LEU A 120 -1.80 -0.93 -6.75
N PRO A 121 -2.81 -0.42 -7.48
CA PRO A 121 -2.80 -0.44 -8.94
C PRO A 121 -1.61 0.33 -9.50
N ARG A 122 -0.89 -0.25 -10.46
CA ARG A 122 0.28 0.37 -11.12
C ARG A 122 -0.01 1.77 -11.65
N PHE A 123 -1.18 1.94 -12.26
CA PHE A 123 -1.63 3.23 -12.78
C PHE A 123 -1.61 4.36 -11.73
N LEU A 124 -1.84 4.05 -10.44
CA LEU A 124 -1.80 5.07 -9.39
C LEU A 124 -0.38 5.51 -9.03
N ALA A 125 0.65 4.72 -9.32
CA ALA A 125 2.03 5.20 -9.24
C ALA A 125 2.48 5.93 -10.51
N ASP A 126 1.86 5.63 -11.65
CA ASP A 126 2.18 6.29 -12.93
C ASP A 126 1.38 7.58 -13.15
N CYS A 127 0.54 8.01 -12.20
CA CYS A 127 -0.32 9.20 -12.31
C CYS A 127 0.42 10.55 -12.19
N GLY A 128 1.75 10.55 -12.36
CA GLY A 128 2.59 11.74 -12.25
C GLY A 128 2.80 12.23 -10.82
N VAL A 129 2.55 11.37 -9.83
CA VAL A 129 2.86 11.59 -8.42
C VAL A 129 4.03 10.68 -8.06
N PRO A 130 5.12 11.19 -7.45
CA PRO A 130 6.28 10.37 -7.11
C PRO A 130 5.98 9.48 -5.89
N LEU A 131 5.02 8.58 -5.97
CA LEU A 131 4.52 7.83 -4.82
C LEU A 131 5.58 6.89 -4.22
N LEU A 132 6.35 6.25 -5.09
CA LEU A 132 7.41 5.32 -4.72
C LEU A 132 8.77 6.03 -4.72
N PRO A 133 9.68 5.66 -3.79
CA PRO A 133 11.00 6.25 -3.74
C PRO A 133 11.83 5.88 -4.98
N GLY A 134 12.67 6.82 -5.41
CA GLY A 134 13.79 6.59 -6.33
C GLY A 134 15.11 6.32 -5.60
N PRO A 135 16.18 5.97 -6.35
CA PRO A 135 17.51 5.82 -5.78
C PRO A 135 17.98 7.11 -5.12
N GLY A 136 18.32 7.04 -3.83
CA GLY A 136 18.78 8.19 -3.04
C GLY A 136 17.70 8.90 -2.23
N ASP A 137 16.41 8.58 -2.43
CA ASP A 137 15.31 9.21 -1.68
C ASP A 137 15.15 8.69 -0.25
N LEU A 138 15.67 7.47 0.01
CA LEU A 138 15.60 6.83 1.33
C LEU A 138 16.75 7.31 2.22
N ASP A 139 16.45 8.25 3.11
CA ASP A 139 17.43 8.81 4.04
C ASP A 139 17.48 8.01 5.36
N ALA A 140 18.48 7.13 5.43
CA ALA A 140 18.59 6.11 6.46
C ALA A 140 19.52 6.53 7.61
N HIS A 141 18.98 6.50 8.82
CA HIS A 141 19.64 6.87 10.07
C HIS A 141 19.68 5.70 11.05
N CYS A 142 20.75 5.58 11.82
CA CYS A 142 20.85 4.56 12.87
C CYS A 142 21.71 5.04 14.03
N SER A 143 21.34 4.65 15.25
CA SER A 143 22.13 4.93 16.46
C SER A 143 23.41 4.08 16.59
N CYS A 144 23.75 3.25 15.60
CA CYS A 144 24.97 2.45 15.61
C CYS A 144 26.20 3.28 15.23
N PRO A 145 27.41 2.89 15.67
CA PRO A 145 28.64 3.63 15.36
C PRO A 145 29.09 3.50 13.89
N ASP A 146 28.40 2.70 13.08
CA ASP A 146 28.70 2.52 11.66
C ASP A 146 28.25 3.75 10.85
N ARG A 147 29.20 4.39 10.15
CA ARG A 147 28.98 5.57 9.30
C ARG A 147 28.56 5.22 7.86
N GLY A 148 28.38 3.94 7.52
CA GLY A 148 27.88 3.52 6.22
C GLY A 148 26.46 4.04 5.95
N ARG A 149 26.17 4.36 4.68
CA ARG A 149 24.86 4.86 4.22
C ARG A 149 24.25 3.91 3.18
N PRO A 150 23.23 3.10 3.53
CA PRO A 150 22.79 2.77 4.90
C PRO A 150 23.78 1.85 5.63
N CYS A 151 23.74 1.84 6.97
CA CYS A 151 24.38 0.79 7.75
C CYS A 151 23.57 -0.52 7.66
N LYS A 152 24.13 -1.65 8.09
CA LYS A 152 23.41 -2.94 8.04
C LYS A 152 22.07 -2.94 8.80
N HIS A 153 21.94 -2.19 9.89
CA HIS A 153 20.70 -2.13 10.68
C HIS A 153 19.62 -1.33 9.96
N ALA A 154 19.99 -0.18 9.38
CA ALA A 154 19.06 0.63 8.61
C ALA A 154 18.66 -0.07 7.30
N ALA A 155 19.60 -0.78 6.64
CA ALA A 155 19.29 -1.66 5.53
C ALA A 155 18.31 -2.78 5.93
N ALA A 156 18.51 -3.42 7.09
CA ALA A 156 17.60 -4.44 7.61
C ALA A 156 16.18 -3.88 7.83
N LEU A 157 16.07 -2.65 8.35
CA LEU A 157 14.80 -1.95 8.44
C LEU A 157 14.18 -1.74 7.06
N CYS A 158 14.92 -1.20 6.07
CA CYS A 158 14.40 -1.01 4.72
C CYS A 158 13.88 -2.32 4.09
N TYR A 159 14.59 -3.43 4.26
CA TYR A 159 14.13 -4.73 3.79
C TYR A 159 12.80 -5.12 4.45
N GLN A 160 12.71 -5.08 5.79
CA GLN A 160 11.46 -5.43 6.49
C GLN A 160 10.32 -4.47 6.17
N THR A 161 10.61 -3.19 5.93
CA THR A 161 9.61 -2.22 5.45
C THR A 161 8.99 -2.71 4.14
N ALA A 162 9.77 -3.26 3.20
CA ALA A 162 9.21 -3.79 1.96
C ALA A 162 8.15 -4.88 2.19
N ARG A 163 8.35 -5.74 3.20
CA ARG A 163 7.36 -6.76 3.60
C ARG A 163 6.14 -6.19 4.30
N VAL A 164 6.32 -5.12 5.09
CA VAL A 164 5.20 -4.35 5.63
C VAL A 164 4.37 -3.77 4.48
N LEU A 165 5.04 -3.18 3.48
CA LEU A 165 4.37 -2.62 2.31
C LEU A 165 3.65 -3.72 1.49
N ASP A 166 4.25 -4.90 1.33
CA ASP A 166 3.61 -6.03 0.65
C ASP A 166 2.28 -6.43 1.30
N THR A 167 2.20 -6.32 2.63
CA THR A 167 1.01 -6.71 3.39
C THR A 167 -0.05 -5.62 3.39
N ASP A 168 0.37 -4.35 3.43
CA ASP A 168 -0.56 -3.23 3.50
C ASP A 168 0.02 -1.98 2.78
N PRO A 169 -0.46 -1.64 1.57
CA PRO A 169 0.02 -0.47 0.85
C PRO A 169 -0.37 0.86 1.52
N PHE A 170 -1.32 0.87 2.48
CA PHE A 170 -1.60 2.08 3.24
C PHE A 170 -0.45 2.46 4.17
N ALA A 171 0.48 1.55 4.47
CA ALA A 171 1.73 1.92 5.13
C ALA A 171 2.56 2.88 4.26
N LEU A 172 2.58 2.68 2.94
CA LEU A 172 3.24 3.60 2.00
C LEU A 172 2.50 4.93 1.93
N LEU A 173 1.16 4.91 1.85
CA LEU A 173 0.34 6.13 1.79
C LEU A 173 0.48 6.97 3.08
N LEU A 174 0.53 6.31 4.24
CA LEU A 174 0.83 6.94 5.51
C LEU A 174 2.23 7.53 5.54
N LEU A 175 3.23 6.78 5.06
CA LEU A 175 4.60 7.28 4.94
C LEU A 175 4.68 8.51 4.03
N ARG A 176 3.85 8.57 2.97
CA ARG A 176 3.74 9.73 2.07
C ARG A 176 2.85 10.85 2.62
N GLY A 177 2.20 10.67 3.78
CA GLY A 177 1.61 11.75 4.56
C GLY A 177 0.11 11.67 4.85
N ARG A 178 -0.62 10.65 4.34
CA ARG A 178 -2.07 10.53 4.58
C ARG A 178 -2.45 9.21 5.23
N GLY A 179 -3.26 9.30 6.27
CA GLY A 179 -3.78 8.12 6.97
C GLY A 179 -4.79 7.36 6.12
N GLU A 180 -4.97 6.07 6.42
CA GLU A 180 -5.94 5.21 5.72
C GLU A 180 -7.38 5.75 5.80
N ARG A 181 -7.82 6.17 7.00
CA ARG A 181 -9.15 6.75 7.19
C ARG A 181 -9.34 8.05 6.42
N GLU A 182 -8.42 8.99 6.59
CA GLU A 182 -8.41 10.27 5.87
C GLU A 182 -8.55 10.07 4.35
N LEU A 183 -7.74 9.15 3.80
CA LEU A 183 -7.72 8.83 2.39
C LEU A 183 -9.04 8.22 1.91
N LEU A 184 -9.54 7.21 2.60
CA LEU A 184 -10.78 6.52 2.23
C LEU A 184 -11.99 7.47 2.31
N ASP A 185 -12.04 8.32 3.33
CA ASP A 185 -13.08 9.34 3.47
C ASP A 185 -13.02 10.35 2.31
N ALA A 186 -11.82 10.79 1.90
CA ALA A 186 -11.64 11.67 0.76
C ALA A 186 -12.07 11.02 -0.56
N LEU A 187 -11.68 9.76 -0.79
CA LEU A 187 -12.08 8.98 -1.96
C LEU A 187 -13.59 8.77 -2.01
N SER A 188 -14.23 8.46 -0.87
CA SER A 188 -15.68 8.29 -0.77
C SER A 188 -16.41 9.58 -1.16
N ARG A 189 -15.97 10.75 -0.66
CA ARG A 189 -16.57 12.04 -1.02
C ARG A 189 -16.42 12.36 -2.51
N LEU A 190 -15.24 12.10 -3.09
CA LEU A 190 -15.00 12.32 -4.51
C LEU A 190 -15.86 11.40 -5.38
N ASN A 191 -15.99 10.13 -4.98
CA ASN A 191 -16.80 9.17 -5.71
C ASN A 191 -18.30 9.52 -5.66
N ALA A 192 -18.82 9.90 -4.49
CA ALA A 192 -20.21 10.36 -4.35
C ALA A 192 -20.50 11.59 -5.22
N THR A 193 -19.57 12.57 -5.25
CA THR A 193 -19.70 13.76 -6.09
C THR A 193 -19.71 13.40 -7.59
N ARG A 194 -18.90 12.42 -8.01
CA ARG A 194 -18.89 11.93 -9.40
C ARG A 194 -20.18 11.20 -9.76
N ALA A 195 -20.67 10.35 -8.88
CA ALA A 195 -21.93 9.63 -9.07
C ALA A 195 -23.11 10.60 -9.26
N ALA A 196 -23.22 11.62 -8.38
CA ALA A 196 -24.25 12.65 -8.50
C ALA A 196 -24.19 13.39 -9.85
N ARG A 197 -22.98 13.76 -10.32
CA ARG A 197 -22.80 14.39 -11.64
C ARG A 197 -23.11 13.47 -12.82
N ALA A 198 -22.93 12.15 -12.66
CA ALA A 198 -23.30 11.18 -13.69
C ALA A 198 -24.82 11.04 -13.78
N ASP A 199 -25.52 11.02 -12.64
CA ASP A 199 -26.99 11.00 -12.59
C ASP A 199 -27.59 12.28 -13.22
N GLU A 200 -26.99 13.45 -12.97
CA GLU A 200 -27.40 14.72 -13.59
C GLU A 200 -27.25 14.75 -15.12
N ARG A 201 -26.28 14.02 -15.68
CA ARG A 201 -26.09 13.91 -17.13
C ARG A 201 -27.13 13.00 -17.79
N GLY A 202 -27.88 12.24 -16.99
CA GLY A 202 -28.80 11.20 -17.44
C GLY A 202 -28.04 10.00 -18.02
N PRO A 203 -28.60 8.78 -17.97
CA PRO A 203 -28.04 7.68 -18.74
C PRO A 203 -28.02 8.08 -20.22
N ASP A 204 -26.94 7.78 -20.94
CA ASP A 204 -27.02 7.66 -22.40
C ASP A 204 -28.27 6.84 -22.69
N SER A 205 -29.17 7.36 -23.53
CA SER A 205 -30.39 6.64 -23.85
C SER A 205 -29.99 5.36 -24.60
N LEU A 206 -29.73 4.29 -23.84
CA LEU A 206 -29.61 2.97 -24.40
C LEU A 206 -30.94 2.75 -25.13
N PRO A 207 -30.92 2.37 -26.42
CA PRO A 207 -32.14 2.07 -27.14
C PRO A 207 -32.83 0.91 -26.40
N GLY A 208 -33.80 1.26 -25.58
CA GLY A 208 -34.44 0.38 -24.62
C GLY A 208 -35.91 0.69 -24.58
N VAL A 209 -36.72 -0.36 -24.59
CA VAL A 209 -38.17 -0.25 -24.47
C VAL A 209 -38.52 -0.32 -22.98
N ARG A 210 -39.42 0.54 -22.50
CA ARG A 210 -39.84 0.48 -21.08
C ARG A 210 -40.41 -0.92 -20.80
N ALA A 211 -40.08 -1.50 -19.64
CA ALA A 211 -40.62 -2.80 -19.24
C ALA A 211 -42.16 -2.83 -19.31
N SER A 212 -42.81 -1.72 -18.94
CA SER A 212 -44.27 -1.58 -19.08
C SER A 212 -44.76 -1.63 -20.52
N GLN A 213 -44.01 -1.12 -21.50
CA GLN A 213 -44.38 -1.21 -22.92
C GLN A 213 -44.22 -2.63 -23.47
N VAL A 214 -43.19 -3.36 -23.03
CA VAL A 214 -43.02 -4.78 -23.37
C VAL A 214 -44.12 -5.63 -22.75
N LEU A 215 -44.47 -5.36 -21.48
CA LEU A 215 -45.48 -6.11 -20.73
C LEU A 215 -46.92 -5.72 -21.07
N ALA A 216 -47.17 -4.50 -21.55
CA ALA A 216 -48.50 -4.04 -21.97
C ALA A 216 -49.00 -4.77 -23.22
N HIS A 217 -48.09 -5.19 -24.09
CA HIS A 217 -48.42 -6.11 -25.16
C HIS A 217 -48.52 -7.50 -24.54
N ARG A 218 -49.73 -7.93 -24.16
CA ARG A 218 -50.03 -9.33 -23.82
C ARG A 218 -49.75 -10.22 -25.03
N ARG A 219 -48.47 -10.48 -25.30
CA ARG A 219 -48.03 -11.52 -26.21
C ARG A 219 -48.44 -12.84 -25.56
N PRO A 220 -49.10 -13.77 -26.27
CA PRO A 220 -49.32 -15.10 -25.74
C PRO A 220 -47.95 -15.67 -25.37
N LEU A 221 -47.72 -15.89 -24.08
CA LEU A 221 -46.52 -16.57 -23.61
C LEU A 221 -46.58 -18.02 -24.13
N PRO A 222 -45.45 -18.60 -24.56
CA PRO A 222 -45.41 -20.02 -24.87
C PRO A 222 -45.88 -20.82 -23.64
N PRO A 223 -46.52 -21.99 -23.84
CA PRO A 223 -46.94 -22.84 -22.74
C PRO A 223 -45.73 -23.20 -21.87
N LEU A 224 -45.97 -23.31 -20.56
CA LEU A 224 -44.92 -23.71 -19.62
C LEU A 224 -44.37 -25.09 -20.03
N PRO A 225 -43.06 -25.31 -19.94
CA PRO A 225 -42.48 -26.63 -20.15
C PRO A 225 -43.08 -27.62 -19.14
N ALA A 226 -43.20 -28.88 -19.57
CA ALA A 226 -43.70 -29.93 -18.69
C ALA A 226 -42.86 -30.05 -17.42
N PRO A 227 -43.49 -30.27 -16.25
CA PRO A 227 -42.75 -30.47 -15.01
C PRO A 227 -41.78 -31.65 -15.14
N LEU A 228 -40.61 -31.51 -14.52
CA LEU A 228 -39.63 -32.59 -14.45
C LEU A 228 -40.26 -33.80 -13.72
N PRO A 229 -39.96 -35.04 -14.16
CA PRO A 229 -40.48 -36.22 -13.50
C PRO A 229 -39.99 -36.28 -12.04
N PRO A 230 -40.82 -36.79 -11.11
CA PRO A 230 -40.42 -36.95 -9.72
C PRO A 230 -39.26 -37.97 -9.61
N PRO A 231 -38.41 -37.83 -8.57
CA PRO A 231 -37.29 -38.75 -8.32
C PRO A 231 -37.74 -40.17 -7.98
#